data_AF-E4Z7N5-F1
#
_entry.id   AF-E4Z7N5-F1
#
_cell.length_a   1.000
_cell.length_b   1.000
_cell.length_c   1.000
_cell.angle_alpha   90.00
_cell.angle_beta   90.00
_cell.angle_gamma   90.00
#
_symmetry.space_group_name_H-M   'P 1'
#
loop_
_entity.id
_entity.type
_entity.pdbx_description
1 polymer ?
#
loop_
_entity_poly.entity_id
_entity_poly.type
_entity_poly.pdbx_seq_one_letter_code
_entity_poly.pdbx_strand_id
1 'polypeptide(L)'
;MGYNPDKPMEGRLTDLGPPHYEQFMPQVIKDNKGKWLWHETVQPGVPMHKSETGAEVYTVRVGSARLVTCQFIREVCEIADRHCDGKLRFTTRSNIEFMVDAKDKVQPLLDDLASRGNRFPVGGTGAGVTNIVHTQGWIHCHTPATDASGPVKAVMDELFDYFTSMTLPAQVRIALACCLNMCGAVH
;
A
#
# COMPACT_ATOMS: atom_id res chain seq x y z
N MET A 1 20.40 0.87 28.30
CA MET A 1 21.35 -0.26 28.35
C MET A 1 21.14 -1.12 27.12
N GLY A 2 22.20 -1.59 26.47
CA GLY A 2 22.09 -2.51 25.33
C GLY A 2 21.79 -3.94 25.78
N TYR A 3 21.59 -4.85 24.82
CA TYR A 3 21.49 -6.29 25.07
C TYR A 3 22.77 -6.83 25.74
N ASN A 4 22.62 -7.72 26.72
CA ASN A 4 23.72 -8.39 27.41
C ASN A 4 23.73 -9.90 27.08
N PRO A 5 24.74 -10.42 26.36
CA PRO A 5 24.81 -11.85 26.03
C PRO A 5 25.06 -12.74 27.25
N ASP A 6 25.71 -12.24 28.31
CA ASP A 6 25.96 -12.99 29.53
C ASP A 6 24.70 -13.08 30.42
N LYS A 7 23.75 -12.15 30.20
CA LYS A 7 22.47 -12.09 30.90
C LYS A 7 21.33 -11.92 29.91
N PRO A 8 21.05 -12.91 29.06
CA PRO A 8 20.15 -12.77 27.90
C PRO A 8 18.68 -12.55 28.27
N MET A 9 18.32 -12.69 29.55
CA MET A 9 16.97 -12.46 30.08
C MET A 9 16.82 -11.10 30.76
N GLU A 10 17.93 -10.44 31.13
CA GLU A 10 17.89 -9.13 31.78
C GLU A 10 17.38 -8.07 30.80
N GLY A 11 16.32 -7.35 31.18
CA GLY A 11 15.73 -6.31 30.33
C GLY A 11 15.00 -6.82 29.07
N ARG A 12 14.76 -8.13 28.94
CA ARG A 12 14.01 -8.69 27.81
C ARG A 12 12.51 -8.33 27.92
N LEU A 13 11.98 -7.71 26.88
CA LEU A 13 10.54 -7.49 26.72
C LEU A 13 9.97 -8.53 25.75
N THR A 14 8.90 -9.23 26.13
CA THR A 14 8.18 -10.21 25.30
C THR A 14 6.68 -9.95 25.35
N ASP A 15 5.93 -10.56 24.43
CA ASP A 15 4.46 -10.59 24.45
C ASP A 15 3.79 -9.21 24.35
N LEU A 16 4.48 -8.21 23.78
CA LEU A 16 3.97 -6.84 23.63
C LEU A 16 2.91 -6.68 22.52
N GLY A 17 2.88 -7.61 21.55
CA GLY A 17 2.03 -7.50 20.36
C GLY A 17 2.42 -6.33 19.43
N PRO A 18 1.56 -5.98 18.46
CA PRO A 18 1.76 -4.83 17.60
C PRO A 18 1.38 -3.54 18.32
N PRO A 19 1.96 -2.40 17.93
CA PRO A 19 1.60 -1.12 18.52
C PRO A 19 0.21 -0.71 17.98
N HIS A 20 -0.66 -0.14 18.82
CA HIS A 20 -2.07 0.09 18.48
C HIS A 20 -2.24 1.03 17.28
N TYR A 21 -2.99 0.62 16.26
CA TYR A 21 -3.05 1.31 14.96
C TYR A 21 -3.50 2.78 15.04
N GLU A 22 -4.31 3.15 16.03
CA GLU A 22 -4.82 4.52 16.17
C GLU A 22 -3.70 5.55 16.38
N GLN A 23 -2.54 5.17 16.90
CA GLN A 23 -1.42 6.11 17.03
C GLN A 23 -0.92 6.63 15.66
N PHE A 24 -1.22 5.91 14.58
CA PHE A 24 -0.76 6.23 13.22
C PHE A 24 -1.86 6.74 12.30
N MET A 25 -3.11 6.87 12.77
CA MET A 25 -4.19 7.38 11.92
C MET A 25 -4.01 8.88 11.61
N PRO A 26 -4.29 9.33 10.37
CA PRO A 26 -4.55 10.75 10.08
C PRO A 26 -5.68 11.29 10.96
N GLN A 27 -5.62 12.58 11.31
CA GLN A 27 -6.59 13.17 12.23
C GLN A 27 -8.04 13.06 11.72
N VAL A 28 -8.25 13.36 10.43
CA VAL A 28 -9.57 13.21 9.77
C VAL A 28 -10.12 11.77 9.86
N ILE A 29 -9.25 10.76 9.86
CA ILE A 29 -9.64 9.36 10.01
C ILE A 29 -10.05 9.06 11.45
N LYS A 30 -9.33 9.59 12.44
CA LYS A 30 -9.66 9.41 13.87
C LYS A 30 -11.01 10.01 14.21
N ASP A 31 -11.23 11.26 13.81
CA ASP A 31 -12.42 12.02 14.20
C ASP A 31 -13.70 11.45 13.58
N ASN A 32 -13.58 10.78 12.44
CA ASN A 32 -14.70 10.22 11.67
C ASN A 32 -14.72 8.68 11.64
N LYS A 33 -13.91 8.01 12.47
CA LYS A 33 -13.87 6.55 12.53
C LYS A 33 -15.26 6.01 12.91
N GLY A 34 -15.84 5.20 12.02
CA GLY A 34 -17.19 4.63 12.20
C GLY A 34 -18.34 5.57 11.82
N LYS A 35 -18.05 6.73 11.24
CA LYS A 35 -19.03 7.76 10.84
C LYS A 35 -18.91 8.12 9.34
N TRP A 36 -18.62 7.13 8.51
CA TRP A 36 -18.46 7.30 7.06
C TRP A 36 -19.81 7.03 6.37
N LEU A 37 -20.21 7.93 5.47
CA LEU A 37 -21.48 7.84 4.74
C LEU A 37 -21.34 7.10 3.42
N TRP A 38 -20.41 7.55 2.58
CA TRP A 38 -20.23 7.03 1.22
C TRP A 38 -18.81 7.27 0.71
N HIS A 39 -18.49 6.63 -0.40
CA HIS A 39 -17.25 6.84 -1.12
C HIS A 39 -17.50 6.94 -2.62
N GLU A 40 -16.61 7.62 -3.32
CA GLU A 40 -16.61 7.74 -4.77
C GLU A 40 -15.17 7.62 -5.28
N THR A 41 -14.98 7.05 -6.47
CA THR A 41 -13.67 7.09 -7.14
C THR A 41 -13.65 8.26 -8.11
N VAL A 42 -12.96 9.34 -7.75
CA VAL A 42 -12.97 10.59 -8.54
C VAL A 42 -12.13 10.49 -9.81
N GLN A 43 -11.09 9.65 -9.80
CA GLN A 43 -10.29 9.24 -10.96
C GLN A 43 -9.56 7.92 -10.62
N PRO A 44 -8.98 7.19 -11.60
CA PRO A 44 -8.17 6.02 -11.30
C PRO A 44 -7.10 6.31 -10.25
N GLY A 45 -7.05 5.49 -9.21
CA GLY A 45 -6.14 5.62 -8.07
C GLY A 45 -6.58 6.59 -6.96
N VAL A 46 -7.68 7.33 -7.13
CA VAL A 46 -8.09 8.37 -6.16
C VAL A 46 -9.53 8.20 -5.68
N PRO A 47 -9.79 7.39 -4.63
CA PRO A 47 -11.08 7.39 -3.96
C PRO A 47 -11.19 8.53 -2.93
N MET A 48 -12.39 9.06 -2.77
CA MET A 48 -12.79 9.99 -1.72
C MET A 48 -13.83 9.34 -0.81
N HIS A 49 -13.74 9.58 0.50
CA HIS A 49 -14.76 9.19 1.47
C HIS A 49 -15.38 10.43 2.12
N LYS A 50 -16.71 10.47 2.21
CA LYS A 50 -17.49 11.51 2.87
C LYS A 50 -17.99 11.00 4.22
N SER A 51 -17.78 11.77 5.27
CA SER A 51 -18.28 11.46 6.62
C SER A 51 -19.64 12.10 6.91
N GLU A 52 -20.29 11.62 7.97
CA GLU A 52 -21.52 12.21 8.54
C GLU A 52 -21.32 13.66 9.00
N THR A 53 -20.10 14.05 9.34
CA THR A 53 -19.77 15.42 9.77
C THR A 53 -19.54 16.37 8.59
N GLY A 54 -19.55 15.85 7.37
CA GLY A 54 -19.22 16.60 6.15
C GLY A 54 -17.73 16.63 5.83
N ALA A 55 -16.86 16.10 6.70
CA ALA A 55 -15.43 15.95 6.40
C ALA A 55 -15.20 14.97 5.24
N GLU A 56 -14.19 15.26 4.43
CA GLU A 56 -13.75 14.45 3.30
C GLU A 56 -12.32 13.94 3.55
N VAL A 57 -12.02 12.76 3.04
CA VAL A 57 -10.64 12.28 2.91
C VAL A 57 -10.44 11.72 1.52
N TYR A 58 -9.42 12.23 0.85
CA TYR A 58 -8.99 11.79 -0.47
C TYR A 58 -7.77 10.91 -0.31
N THR A 59 -7.85 9.71 -0.86
CA THR A 59 -6.76 8.74 -0.81
C THR A 59 -6.13 8.65 -2.18
N VAL A 60 -4.81 8.79 -2.29
CA VAL A 60 -4.06 8.50 -3.52
C VAL A 60 -3.36 7.16 -3.36
N ARG A 61 -3.80 6.17 -4.13
CA ARG A 61 -3.25 4.81 -4.14
C ARG A 61 -2.18 4.68 -5.21
N VAL A 62 -1.02 4.18 -4.81
CA VAL A 62 0.11 3.92 -5.71
C VAL A 62 0.57 2.46 -5.66
N GLY A 63 1.06 1.97 -6.79
CA GLY A 63 1.69 0.66 -6.91
C GLY A 63 2.99 0.56 -6.10
N SER A 64 3.35 -0.64 -5.67
CA SER A 64 4.62 -0.93 -5.02
C SER A 64 5.07 -2.36 -5.35
N ALA A 65 6.37 -2.57 -5.43
CA ALA A 65 6.96 -3.87 -5.74
C ALA A 65 6.85 -4.91 -4.60
N ARG A 66 6.29 -4.53 -3.44
CA ARG A 66 6.24 -5.29 -2.18
C ARG A 66 7.63 -5.56 -1.59
N LEU A 67 8.54 -6.17 -2.34
CA LEU A 67 9.96 -6.23 -2.01
C LEU A 67 10.60 -4.89 -2.36
N VAL A 68 11.04 -4.15 -1.34
CA VAL A 68 11.56 -2.79 -1.48
C VAL A 68 12.74 -2.54 -0.56
N THR A 69 13.56 -1.54 -0.88
CA THR A 69 14.69 -1.13 -0.05
C THR A 69 14.25 -0.18 1.07
N CYS A 70 15.07 -0.05 2.11
CA CYS A 70 14.83 0.95 3.14
C CYS A 70 14.91 2.39 2.60
N GLN A 71 15.66 2.64 1.51
CA GLN A 71 15.70 3.93 0.83
C GLN A 71 14.36 4.26 0.18
N PHE A 72 13.72 3.29 -0.48
CA PHE A 72 12.37 3.48 -1.03
C PHE A 72 11.35 3.78 0.08
N ILE A 73 11.41 3.09 1.23
CA ILE A 73 10.53 3.39 2.36
C ILE A 73 10.77 4.80 2.91
N ARG A 74 12.02 5.27 2.98
CA ARG A 74 12.32 6.66 3.38
C ARG A 74 11.77 7.68 2.40
N GLU A 75 11.81 7.40 1.10
CA GLU A 75 11.20 8.24 0.06
C GLU A 75 9.66 8.28 0.20
N VAL A 76 9.03 7.14 0.52
CA VAL A 76 7.60 7.08 0.84
C VAL A 76 7.27 7.92 2.08
N CYS A 77 8.10 7.87 3.13
CA CYS A 77 7.93 8.71 4.30
C CYS A 77 8.11 10.20 3.99
N GLU A 78 9.07 10.58 3.15
CA GLU A 78 9.28 11.97 2.71
C GLU A 78 8.03 12.55 2.03
N ILE A 79 7.38 11.76 1.15
CA ILE A 79 6.13 12.16 0.50
C ILE A 79 5.02 12.33 1.54
N ALA A 80 4.90 11.39 2.48
CA ALA A 80 3.89 11.47 3.54
C ALA A 80 4.12 12.67 4.48
N ASP A 81 5.37 13.00 4.81
CA ASP A 81 5.71 14.16 5.63
C ASP A 81 5.35 15.47 4.93
N ARG A 82 5.54 15.56 3.61
CA ARG A 82 5.23 16.76 2.82
C ARG A 82 3.73 16.99 2.60
N HIS A 83 2.97 15.91 2.39
CA HIS A 83 1.59 16.04 1.91
C HIS A 83 0.54 15.50 2.88
N CYS A 84 0.92 14.63 3.82
CA CYS A 84 -0.02 13.81 4.58
C CYS A 84 0.26 13.79 6.10
N ASP A 85 0.91 14.83 6.64
CA ASP A 85 1.27 14.96 8.05
C ASP A 85 2.04 13.76 8.62
N GLY A 86 2.91 13.17 7.78
CA GLY A 86 3.71 11.99 8.10
C GLY A 86 2.88 10.69 8.23
N LYS A 87 1.64 10.68 7.71
CA LYS A 87 0.75 9.53 7.76
C LYS A 87 0.58 8.90 6.37
N LEU A 88 0.61 7.58 6.35
CA LEU A 88 0.35 6.76 5.17
C LEU A 88 -0.15 5.39 5.62
N ARG A 89 -0.64 4.58 4.69
CA ARG A 89 -0.94 3.18 4.96
C ARG A 89 -0.56 2.28 3.78
N PHE A 90 -0.47 0.99 4.06
CA PHE A 90 -0.40 -0.04 3.03
C PHE A 90 -1.75 -0.75 2.91
N THR A 91 -2.10 -1.14 1.70
CA THR A 91 -3.29 -1.94 1.41
C THR A 91 -2.99 -3.43 1.60
N THR A 92 -4.04 -4.25 1.66
CA THR A 92 -3.93 -5.72 1.72
C THR A 92 -3.31 -6.35 0.48
N ARG A 93 -3.07 -5.57 -0.57
CA ARG A 93 -2.38 -6.00 -1.81
C ARG A 93 -1.07 -5.26 -2.01
N SER A 94 -0.45 -4.80 -0.93
CA SER A 94 0.88 -4.18 -0.88
C SER A 94 1.02 -2.86 -1.66
N ASN A 95 -0.06 -2.28 -2.17
CA ASN A 95 -0.07 -0.88 -2.61
C ASN A 95 0.09 0.07 -1.41
N ILE A 96 0.55 1.28 -1.69
CA ILE A 96 0.67 2.38 -0.72
C ILE A 96 -0.49 3.34 -0.91
N GLU A 97 -0.98 3.93 0.17
CA GLU A 97 -2.00 4.95 0.15
C GLU A 97 -1.57 6.16 0.98
N PHE A 98 -1.56 7.31 0.32
CA PHE A 98 -1.39 8.64 0.90
C PHE A 98 -2.79 9.26 1.07
N MET A 99 -3.02 10.00 2.15
CA MET A 99 -4.34 10.54 2.47
C MET A 99 -4.25 12.03 2.75
N VAL A 100 -5.10 12.82 2.11
CA VAL A 100 -5.25 14.26 2.33
C VAL A 100 -6.70 14.59 2.66
N ASP A 101 -6.92 15.59 3.49
CA ASP A 101 -8.22 15.97 4.06
C ASP A 101 -8.97 17.03 3.24
N ALA A 102 -8.42 17.45 2.10
CA ALA A 102 -9.01 18.46 1.24
C ALA A 102 -8.73 18.18 -0.24
N LYS A 103 -9.68 18.56 -1.11
CA LYS A 103 -9.64 18.30 -2.56
C LYS A 103 -8.49 19.02 -3.26
N ASP A 104 -8.21 20.25 -2.84
CA ASP A 104 -7.15 21.09 -3.40
C ASP A 104 -5.73 20.56 -3.10
N LYS A 105 -5.57 19.71 -2.07
CA LYS A 105 -4.32 19.00 -1.76
C LYS A 105 -4.04 17.78 -2.65
N VAL A 106 -5.04 17.30 -3.40
CA VAL A 106 -4.88 16.10 -4.24
C VAL A 106 -3.92 16.35 -5.41
N GLN A 107 -4.10 17.45 -6.14
CA GLN A 107 -3.27 17.73 -7.32
C GLN A 107 -1.79 17.94 -6.96
N PRO A 108 -1.42 18.73 -5.93
CA PRO A 108 -0.03 18.84 -5.49
C PRO A 108 0.63 17.50 -5.16
N LEU A 109 -0.10 16.57 -4.54
CA LEU A 109 0.39 15.22 -4.25
C LEU A 109 0.57 14.41 -5.54
N LEU A 110 -0.39 14.45 -6.47
CA LEU A 110 -0.28 13.78 -7.77
C LEU A 110 0.93 14.31 -8.57
N ASP A 111 1.18 15.60 -8.55
CA ASP A 111 2.29 16.24 -9.25
C ASP A 111 3.65 15.81 -8.66
N ASP A 112 3.79 15.75 -7.33
CA ASP A 112 5.02 15.22 -6.69
C ASP A 112 5.24 13.75 -7.05
N LEU A 113 4.19 12.92 -7.00
CA LEU A 113 4.28 11.50 -7.39
C LEU A 113 4.69 11.35 -8.86
N ALA A 114 4.12 12.15 -9.77
CA ALA A 114 4.45 12.13 -11.19
C ALA A 114 5.87 12.64 -11.48
N SER A 115 6.37 13.61 -10.70
CA SER A 115 7.74 14.14 -10.82
C SER A 115 8.81 13.06 -10.59
N ARG A 116 8.44 11.94 -9.95
CA ARG A 116 9.30 10.79 -9.64
C ARG A 116 9.22 9.69 -10.70
N GLY A 117 8.66 10.02 -11.87
CA GLY A 117 8.46 9.11 -12.99
C GLY A 117 7.54 7.95 -12.61
N ASN A 118 7.88 6.74 -13.05
CA ASN A 118 7.05 5.55 -12.79
C ASN A 118 7.34 4.86 -11.43
N ARG A 119 7.95 5.57 -10.46
CA ARG A 119 8.26 4.99 -9.13
C ARG A 119 7.01 4.75 -8.29
N PHE A 120 6.01 5.62 -8.43
CA PHE A 120 4.76 5.60 -7.67
C PHE A 120 3.55 5.68 -8.61
N PRO A 121 3.32 4.67 -9.46
CA PRO A 121 2.22 4.71 -10.42
C PRO A 121 0.88 4.79 -9.68
N VAL A 122 0.07 5.79 -10.01
CA VAL A 122 -1.25 6.00 -9.39
C VAL A 122 -2.28 5.10 -10.07
N GLY A 123 -3.03 4.32 -9.30
CA GLY A 123 -4.01 3.39 -9.88
C GLY A 123 -4.51 2.28 -8.95
N GLY A 124 -4.99 1.20 -9.54
CA GLY A 124 -5.42 -0.01 -8.83
C GLY A 124 -6.73 0.13 -8.05
N THR A 125 -7.62 1.02 -8.48
CA THR A 125 -8.98 1.23 -7.96
C THR A 125 -10.03 0.81 -8.98
N GLY A 126 -11.29 0.65 -8.56
CA GLY A 126 -12.40 0.33 -9.47
C GLY A 126 -12.20 -0.97 -10.26
N ALA A 127 -12.70 -1.00 -11.50
CA ALA A 127 -12.69 -2.16 -12.37
C ALA A 127 -11.46 -2.16 -13.30
N GLY A 128 -10.31 -2.50 -12.73
CA GLY A 128 -9.04 -2.63 -13.45
C GLY A 128 -8.27 -3.86 -13.00
N VAL A 129 -6.94 -3.81 -13.13
CA VAL A 129 -6.01 -4.76 -12.51
C VAL A 129 -5.31 -4.03 -11.38
N THR A 130 -5.38 -4.56 -10.17
CA THR A 130 -4.54 -4.05 -9.09
C THR A 130 -3.26 -4.88 -8.97
N ASN A 131 -2.43 -4.56 -7.99
CA ASN A 131 -1.18 -5.26 -7.71
C ASN A 131 -1.38 -6.77 -7.44
N ILE A 132 -0.34 -7.57 -7.69
CA ILE A 132 -0.34 -9.04 -7.59
C ILE A 132 0.14 -9.46 -6.20
N VAL A 133 -0.73 -10.17 -5.47
CA VAL A 133 -0.31 -10.85 -4.23
C VAL A 133 0.65 -11.96 -4.60
N HIS A 134 1.87 -11.91 -4.06
CA HIS A 134 2.91 -12.86 -4.42
C HIS A 134 3.82 -13.25 -3.25
N THR A 135 4.67 -14.23 -3.51
CA THR A 135 5.45 -14.96 -2.50
C THR A 135 6.93 -14.61 -2.54
N GLN A 136 7.77 -15.43 -1.91
CA GLN A 136 9.21 -15.23 -1.84
C GLN A 136 9.93 -15.64 -3.14
N GLY A 137 9.50 -16.70 -3.84
CA GLY A 137 10.23 -17.20 -5.01
C GLY A 137 11.69 -17.58 -4.69
N TRP A 138 12.58 -17.33 -5.64
CA TRP A 138 14.02 -17.64 -5.51
C TRP A 138 14.75 -16.68 -4.56
N ILE A 139 14.11 -15.60 -4.11
CA ILE A 139 14.73 -14.57 -3.28
C ILE A 139 14.98 -15.07 -1.86
N HIS A 140 14.14 -15.97 -1.34
CA HIS A 140 14.26 -16.40 0.05
C HIS A 140 13.70 -17.78 0.39
N CYS A 141 12.93 -18.42 -0.49
CA CYS A 141 12.36 -19.73 -0.18
C CYS A 141 13.29 -20.86 -0.66
N HIS A 142 13.32 -21.97 0.07
CA HIS A 142 14.06 -23.18 -0.31
C HIS A 142 13.20 -24.25 -1.01
N THR A 143 11.87 -24.07 -1.05
CA THR A 143 10.93 -24.94 -1.78
C THR A 143 10.26 -24.30 -3.02
N PRO A 144 10.77 -23.22 -3.67
CA PRO A 144 10.11 -22.66 -4.83
C PRO A 144 10.27 -23.58 -6.05
N ALA A 145 9.18 -23.76 -6.79
CA ALA A 145 9.19 -24.35 -8.13
C ALA A 145 9.35 -23.28 -9.24
N THR A 146 9.16 -22.01 -8.91
CA THR A 146 9.36 -20.85 -9.79
C THR A 146 9.70 -19.60 -8.97
N ASP A 147 10.18 -18.54 -9.61
CA ASP A 147 10.35 -17.24 -8.95
C ASP A 147 9.00 -16.56 -8.66
N ALA A 148 9.01 -15.48 -7.86
CA ALA A 148 7.85 -14.66 -7.59
C ALA A 148 7.98 -13.23 -8.13
N SER A 149 9.01 -12.48 -7.71
CA SER A 149 9.12 -11.07 -8.07
C SER A 149 9.38 -10.84 -9.57
N GLY A 150 10.16 -11.70 -10.23
CA GLY A 150 10.40 -11.65 -11.67
C GLY A 150 9.11 -11.80 -12.49
N PRO A 151 8.36 -12.92 -12.34
CA PRO A 151 7.09 -13.10 -13.02
C PRO A 151 6.06 -12.00 -12.73
N VAL A 152 5.98 -11.51 -11.49
CA VAL A 152 5.08 -10.40 -11.14
C VAL A 152 5.43 -9.13 -11.90
N LYS A 153 6.71 -8.77 -11.97
CA LYS A 153 7.18 -7.61 -12.73
C LYS A 153 6.83 -7.76 -14.21
N ALA A 154 7.13 -8.91 -14.81
CA ALA A 154 6.83 -9.16 -16.22
C ALA A 154 5.33 -9.04 -16.53
N VAL A 155 4.46 -9.63 -15.70
CA VAL A 155 3.00 -9.56 -15.90
C VAL A 155 2.46 -8.16 -15.66
N MET A 156 2.92 -7.45 -14.63
CA MET A 156 2.45 -6.09 -14.34
C MET A 156 2.91 -5.06 -15.39
N ASP A 157 4.02 -5.29 -16.08
CA ASP A 157 4.46 -4.44 -17.19
C ASP A 157 3.52 -4.56 -18.39
N GLU A 158 3.11 -5.77 -18.75
CA GLU A 158 2.15 -6.01 -19.85
C GLU A 158 0.72 -5.56 -19.48
N LEU A 159 0.37 -5.58 -18.19
CA LEU A 159 -0.97 -5.21 -17.71
C LEU A 159 -1.04 -3.79 -17.13
N PHE A 160 -0.01 -2.97 -17.34
CA PHE A 160 0.11 -1.67 -16.68
C PHE A 160 -1.05 -0.72 -17.03
N ASP A 161 -1.52 -0.73 -18.28
CA ASP A 161 -2.65 0.10 -18.72
C ASP A 161 -3.94 -0.22 -17.96
N TYR A 162 -4.13 -1.47 -17.52
CA TYR A 162 -5.26 -1.86 -16.69
C TYR A 162 -5.09 -1.47 -15.22
N PHE A 163 -3.85 -1.20 -14.78
CA PHE A 163 -3.58 -0.69 -13.45
C PHE A 163 -3.93 0.79 -13.32
N THR A 164 -3.61 1.58 -14.34
CA THR A 164 -3.86 3.03 -14.36
C THR A 164 -5.25 3.40 -14.89
N SER A 165 -6.11 2.42 -15.17
CA SER A 165 -7.47 2.63 -15.71
C SER A 165 -8.54 1.82 -14.97
N MET A 166 -9.80 2.01 -15.36
CA MET A 166 -10.96 1.30 -14.81
C MET A 166 -11.87 0.81 -15.95
N THR A 167 -11.30 0.11 -16.93
CA THR A 167 -11.95 -0.26 -18.21
C THR A 167 -12.46 -1.70 -18.26
N LEU A 168 -12.19 -2.51 -17.23
CA LEU A 168 -12.64 -3.90 -17.19
C LEU A 168 -14.09 -4.00 -16.71
N PRO A 169 -14.79 -5.12 -16.98
CA PRO A 169 -16.16 -5.32 -16.48
C PRO A 169 -16.26 -5.38 -14.95
N ALA A 170 -15.19 -5.82 -14.29
CA ALA A 170 -15.06 -5.89 -12.85
C ALA A 170 -13.57 -5.85 -12.46
N GLN A 171 -13.29 -5.68 -11.17
CA GLN A 171 -11.93 -5.73 -10.63
C GLN A 171 -11.33 -7.13 -10.81
N VAL A 172 -10.20 -7.23 -11.51
CA VAL A 172 -9.47 -8.48 -11.70
C VAL A 172 -8.38 -8.61 -10.65
N ARG A 173 -8.32 -9.78 -9.99
CA ARG A 173 -7.32 -10.09 -8.97
C ARG A 173 -6.41 -11.21 -9.48
N ILE A 174 -5.12 -10.92 -9.56
CA ILE A 174 -4.10 -11.90 -9.94
C ILE A 174 -3.27 -12.22 -8.69
N ALA A 175 -2.89 -13.47 -8.50
CA ALA A 175 -2.01 -13.89 -7.42
C ALA A 175 -1.01 -14.92 -7.92
N LEU A 176 0.16 -14.98 -7.29
CA LEU A 176 1.23 -15.92 -7.65
C LEU A 176 1.84 -16.56 -6.41
N ALA A 177 1.83 -17.88 -6.37
CA ALA A 177 2.58 -18.67 -5.40
C ALA A 177 3.70 -19.41 -6.10
N CYS A 178 4.90 -19.36 -5.50
CA CYS A 178 6.08 -20.01 -6.05
C CYS A 178 6.05 -21.54 -5.91
N CYS A 179 5.13 -22.10 -5.14
CA CYS A 179 4.91 -23.54 -5.00
C CYS A 179 3.47 -23.86 -4.56
N LEU A 180 3.16 -25.15 -4.46
CA LEU A 180 1.84 -25.69 -4.08
C LEU A 180 1.43 -25.43 -2.62
N ASN A 181 2.32 -24.90 -1.78
CA ASN A 181 1.91 -24.40 -0.45
C ASN A 181 1.00 -23.16 -0.58
N MET A 182 0.95 -22.56 -1.77
CA MET A 182 -0.02 -21.53 -2.15
C MET A 182 -0.10 -20.34 -1.18
N CYS A 183 1.04 -19.94 -0.59
CA CYS A 183 1.09 -18.87 0.40
C CYS A 183 0.56 -17.54 -0.18
N GLY A 184 -0.68 -17.18 0.12
CA GLY A 184 -1.34 -16.02 -0.45
C GLY A 184 -2.76 -16.37 -0.90
N ALA A 185 -3.13 -15.91 -2.09
CA ALA A 185 -4.50 -15.94 -2.58
C ALA A 185 -4.60 -16.51 -4.01
N VAL A 186 -3.84 -17.58 -4.30
CA VAL A 186 -3.91 -18.27 -5.59
C VAL A 186 -5.17 -19.14 -5.73
N HIS A 187 -5.62 -19.74 -4.61
CA HIS A 187 -6.91 -20.42 -4.51
C HIS A 187 -8.00 -19.41 -4.13
#